data_AF-R7S5K7-F1
#
_entry.id   AF-R7S5K7-F1
#
_cell.length_a   1.000
_cell.length_b   1.000
_cell.length_c   1.000
_cell.angle_alpha   90.00
_cell.angle_beta   90.00
_cell.angle_gamma   90.00
#
_symmetry.space_group_name_H-M   'P 1'
#
loop_
_entity.id
_entity.type
_entity.pdbx_description
1 polymer ?
#
loop_
_entity_poly.entity_id
_entity_poly.type
_entity_poly.pdbx_seq_one_letter_code
_entity_poly.pdbx_strand_id
1 'polypeptide(L)'
;MFRRDLVTQVENFHHFRRELGELEIVNKPVPDEEIAQTKQVPLRAENYPQGTIQGNIDALVAFLRQSGLGDIPGLRNIAEYVVLVHGDLLTGERIHQIQASRSIKDSPSVQFWSLIFVMGLFHLKMACADAIWKIFLMPSSSRDDPNLLINHIAQIRPRDTGTFTSKTGPGFRRMHEVIQHIGTVSRVDSQAVQYASLEDWAVSNPSWDDVVKLSYELARNNVADRQFHRNTLNALPIALRNQE
;
A
#
# COMPACT_ATOMS: atom_id res chain seq x y z
N MET A 1 -8.30 10.94 5.72
CA MET A 1 -8.87 9.68 6.28
C MET A 1 -9.69 9.94 7.52
N PHE A 2 -9.16 10.56 8.59
CA PHE A 2 -9.92 10.92 9.80
C PHE A 2 -11.28 11.57 9.51
N ARG A 3 -11.30 12.68 8.76
CA ARG A 3 -12.56 13.40 8.42
C ARG A 3 -13.62 12.48 7.82
N ARG A 4 -13.25 11.63 6.86
CA ARG A 4 -14.16 10.66 6.23
C ARG A 4 -14.68 9.65 7.25
N ASP A 5 -13.77 9.10 8.06
CA ASP A 5 -14.14 8.07 9.03
C ASP A 5 -15.06 8.66 10.12
N LEU A 6 -14.80 9.89 10.58
CA LEU A 6 -15.65 10.63 11.51
C LEU A 6 -17.08 10.81 10.95
N VAL A 7 -17.22 11.39 9.76
CA VAL A 7 -18.56 11.71 9.20
C VAL A 7 -19.32 10.49 8.65
N THR A 8 -18.64 9.36 8.45
CA THR A 8 -19.27 8.12 7.97
C THR A 8 -19.60 7.17 9.10
N GLN A 9 -18.77 7.09 10.15
CA GLN A 9 -18.92 6.11 11.22
C GLN A 9 -19.52 6.69 12.50
N VAL A 10 -19.41 8.00 12.75
CA VAL A 10 -19.91 8.62 13.99
C VAL A 10 -21.18 9.42 13.69
N GLU A 11 -22.32 8.95 14.21
CA GLU A 11 -23.65 9.47 13.91
C GLU A 11 -23.78 10.98 14.15
N ASN A 12 -23.24 11.47 15.27
CA ASN A 12 -23.27 12.88 15.63
C ASN A 12 -22.63 13.81 14.57
N PHE A 13 -21.75 13.29 13.72
CA PHE A 13 -21.04 14.06 12.70
C PHE A 13 -21.55 13.82 11.26
N HIS A 14 -22.62 13.04 11.07
CA HIS A 14 -23.15 12.74 9.72
C HIS A 14 -23.65 13.98 8.99
N HIS A 15 -24.03 15.03 9.71
CA HIS A 15 -24.47 16.29 9.11
C HIS A 15 -23.37 16.99 8.29
N PHE A 16 -22.09 16.71 8.56
CA PHE A 16 -20.94 17.20 7.78
C PHE A 16 -20.64 16.40 6.50
N ARG A 17 -21.43 15.36 6.15
CA ARG A 17 -21.16 14.57 4.94
C ARG A 17 -21.05 15.39 3.66
N ARG A 18 -21.81 16.49 3.55
CA ARG A 18 -21.76 17.39 2.39
C ARG A 18 -20.47 18.22 2.31
N GLU A 19 -19.84 18.47 3.45
CA GLU A 19 -18.60 19.26 3.58
C GLU A 19 -17.34 18.44 3.25
N LEU A 20 -17.42 17.10 3.29
CA LEU A 20 -16.27 16.24 3.07
C LEU A 20 -15.63 16.43 1.68
N GLY A 21 -16.46 16.74 0.68
CA GLY A 21 -16.04 16.88 -0.71
C GLY A 21 -15.50 15.59 -1.34
N GLU A 22 -15.01 15.73 -2.57
CA GLU A 22 -14.23 14.68 -3.23
C GLU A 22 -12.77 14.72 -2.76
N LEU A 23 -12.04 13.63 -2.97
CA LEU A 23 -10.61 13.60 -2.69
C LEU A 23 -9.90 14.64 -3.57
N GLU A 24 -9.32 15.65 -2.93
CA GLU A 24 -8.54 16.66 -3.61
C GLU A 24 -7.24 16.05 -4.17
N ILE A 25 -7.03 16.19 -5.47
CA ILE A 25 -5.78 15.79 -6.12
C ILE A 25 -4.77 16.91 -5.86
N VAL A 26 -3.98 16.76 -4.78
CA VAL A 26 -3.01 17.77 -4.31
C VAL A 26 -1.99 18.17 -5.38
N ASN A 27 -1.60 17.22 -6.23
CA ASN A 27 -0.69 17.44 -7.35
C ASN A 27 -1.20 16.65 -8.53
N LYS A 28 -2.07 17.26 -9.33
CA LYS A 28 -2.51 16.62 -10.56
C LYS A 28 -1.35 16.64 -11.54
N PRO A 29 -0.75 15.48 -11.90
CA PRO A 29 0.46 15.47 -12.70
C PRO A 29 0.20 15.87 -14.15
N VAL A 30 -1.05 15.77 -14.60
CA VAL A 30 -1.47 15.95 -15.99
C VAL A 30 -2.85 16.63 -16.02
N PRO A 31 -3.09 17.67 -16.84
CA PRO A 31 -4.41 18.31 -17.02
C PRO A 31 -5.52 17.33 -17.47
N ASP A 32 -6.81 17.65 -17.24
CA ASP A 32 -7.92 16.73 -17.61
C ASP A 32 -7.96 16.45 -19.11
N GLU A 33 -7.71 17.49 -19.90
CA GLU A 33 -7.67 17.48 -21.36
C GLU A 33 -6.57 16.57 -21.92
N GLU A 34 -5.56 16.24 -21.12
CA GLU A 34 -4.46 15.34 -21.48
C GLU A 34 -4.69 13.89 -20.97
N ILE A 35 -5.72 13.67 -20.14
CA ILE A 35 -6.09 12.31 -19.69
C ILE A 35 -6.87 11.62 -20.81
N ALA A 36 -6.17 10.78 -21.57
CA ALA A 36 -6.79 9.93 -22.57
C ALA A 36 -7.10 8.54 -22.01
N GLN A 37 -8.28 8.01 -22.33
CA GLN A 37 -8.58 6.60 -22.08
C GLN A 37 -7.64 5.74 -22.93
N THR A 38 -6.83 4.90 -22.28
CA THR A 38 -5.94 3.99 -22.99
C THR A 38 -6.74 2.91 -23.71
N LYS A 39 -6.53 2.76 -25.02
CA LYS A 39 -7.07 1.63 -25.78
C LYS A 39 -6.38 0.35 -25.32
N GLN A 40 -7.14 -0.57 -24.74
CA GLN A 40 -6.64 -1.88 -24.36
C GLN A 40 -6.77 -2.83 -25.55
N VAL A 41 -5.65 -3.47 -25.93
CA VAL A 41 -5.62 -4.48 -26.99
C VAL A 41 -5.15 -5.79 -26.36
N PRO A 42 -6.01 -6.81 -26.24
CA PRO A 42 -5.61 -8.08 -25.67
C PRO A 42 -4.58 -8.77 -26.59
N LEU A 43 -3.53 -9.30 -25.97
CA LEU A 43 -2.57 -10.17 -26.66
C LEU A 43 -3.19 -11.56 -26.87
N ARG A 44 -2.70 -12.27 -27.89
CA ARG A 44 -3.04 -13.67 -28.11
C ARG A 44 -2.45 -14.52 -26.99
N ALA A 45 -3.28 -15.43 -26.48
CA ALA A 45 -2.84 -16.40 -25.49
C ALA A 45 -1.83 -17.37 -26.12
N GLU A 46 -0.70 -17.54 -25.46
CA GLU A 46 0.34 -18.49 -25.82
C GLU A 46 0.78 -19.24 -24.56
N ASN A 47 1.29 -20.46 -24.73
CA ASN A 47 1.69 -21.31 -23.62
C ASN A 47 3.21 -21.27 -23.44
N TYR A 48 3.67 -20.83 -22.27
CA TYR A 48 5.10 -20.78 -21.93
C TYR A 48 5.37 -21.50 -20.62
N PRO A 49 6.54 -22.15 -20.48
CA PRO A 49 6.97 -22.75 -19.23
C PRO A 49 7.42 -21.66 -18.24
N GLN A 50 6.44 -21.03 -17.58
CA GLN A 50 6.61 -19.91 -16.66
C GLN A 50 7.48 -20.21 -15.41
N GLY A 51 7.76 -21.49 -15.15
CA GLY A 51 8.61 -21.93 -14.03
C GLY A 51 10.12 -21.78 -14.25
N THR A 52 10.56 -21.42 -15.46
CA THR A 52 12.00 -21.28 -15.78
C THR A 52 12.34 -19.86 -16.23
N ILE A 53 13.60 -19.44 -16.03
CA ILE A 53 14.07 -18.13 -16.51
C ILE A 53 13.88 -18.02 -18.03
N GLN A 54 14.23 -19.07 -18.78
CA GLN A 54 14.09 -19.09 -20.24
C GLN A 54 12.62 -18.97 -20.67
N GLY A 55 11.70 -19.71 -20.04
CA GLY A 55 10.28 -19.60 -20.39
C GLY A 55 9.68 -18.22 -20.10
N ASN A 56 10.17 -17.52 -19.08
CA ASN A 56 9.78 -16.13 -18.81
C ASN A 56 10.36 -15.15 -19.85
N ILE A 57 11.58 -15.39 -20.32
CA ILE A 57 12.18 -14.64 -21.44
C ILE A 57 11.34 -14.84 -22.71
N ASP A 58 11.01 -16.09 -23.04
CA ASP A 58 10.24 -16.43 -24.23
C ASP A 58 8.86 -15.75 -24.22
N ALA A 59 8.20 -15.72 -23.06
CA ALA A 59 6.94 -15.02 -22.85
C ALA A 59 7.08 -13.50 -23.10
N LEU A 60 8.09 -12.84 -22.51
CA LEU A 60 8.30 -11.40 -22.69
C LEU A 60 8.62 -11.05 -24.14
N VAL A 61 9.47 -11.82 -24.82
CA VAL A 61 9.80 -11.61 -26.24
C VAL A 61 8.55 -11.71 -27.10
N ALA A 62 7.68 -12.69 -26.83
CA ALA A 62 6.44 -12.82 -27.56
C ALA A 62 5.48 -11.65 -27.29
N PHE A 63 5.33 -11.20 -26.05
CA PHE A 63 4.49 -10.04 -25.73
C PHE A 63 4.96 -8.78 -26.45
N LEU A 64 6.28 -8.54 -26.46
CA LEU A 64 6.87 -7.41 -27.18
C LEU A 64 6.61 -7.52 -28.68
N ARG A 65 6.85 -8.69 -29.27
CA ARG A 65 6.60 -8.93 -30.69
C ARG A 65 5.13 -8.72 -31.06
N GLN A 66 4.20 -9.24 -30.27
CA GLN A 66 2.77 -9.02 -30.48
C GLN A 66 2.37 -7.54 -30.33
N SER A 67 3.12 -6.77 -29.54
CA SER A 67 2.97 -5.32 -29.38
C SER A 67 3.68 -4.49 -30.47
N GLY A 68 4.30 -5.15 -31.45
CA GLY A 68 5.04 -4.49 -32.52
C GLY A 68 6.41 -3.95 -32.08
N LEU A 69 6.99 -4.50 -31.01
CA LEU A 69 8.28 -4.10 -30.42
C LEU A 69 9.32 -5.21 -30.55
N GLY A 70 10.57 -4.83 -30.86
CA GLY A 70 11.71 -5.74 -30.91
C GLY A 70 12.77 -5.30 -31.93
N ASP A 71 13.90 -6.03 -31.97
CA ASP A 71 15.06 -5.69 -32.82
C ASP A 71 15.01 -6.34 -34.21
N ILE A 72 13.84 -6.82 -34.63
CA ILE A 72 13.67 -7.53 -35.90
C ILE A 72 13.13 -6.54 -36.95
N PRO A 73 13.58 -6.60 -38.23
CA PRO A 73 13.04 -5.76 -39.28
C PRO A 73 11.51 -5.77 -39.34
N GLY A 74 10.90 -4.57 -39.35
CA GLY A 74 9.45 -4.38 -39.35
C GLY A 74 8.83 -4.17 -37.95
N LEU A 75 9.61 -4.29 -36.88
CA LEU A 75 9.21 -3.91 -35.52
C LEU A 75 9.86 -2.59 -35.11
N ARG A 76 9.25 -1.93 -34.12
CA ARG A 76 9.85 -0.74 -33.50
C ARG A 76 10.89 -1.15 -32.46
N ASN A 77 12.03 -0.49 -32.48
CA ASN A 77 13.12 -0.77 -31.55
C ASN A 77 12.66 -0.55 -30.11
N ILE A 78 12.81 -1.56 -29.26
CA ILE A 78 12.36 -1.50 -27.86
C ILE A 78 13.18 -0.49 -27.03
N ALA A 79 14.43 -0.21 -27.42
CA ALA A 79 15.30 0.72 -26.70
C ALA A 79 14.83 2.18 -26.80
N GLU A 80 13.94 2.49 -27.74
CA GLU A 80 13.36 3.83 -27.93
C GLU A 80 12.14 4.10 -27.04
N TYR A 81 11.69 3.09 -26.28
CA TYR A 81 10.48 3.18 -25.46
C TYR A 81 10.74 2.82 -24.00
N VAL A 82 9.90 3.33 -23.11
CA VAL A 82 9.72 2.82 -21.75
C VAL A 82 8.46 1.96 -21.76
N VAL A 83 8.61 0.68 -21.46
CA VAL A 83 7.51 -0.28 -21.42
C VAL A 83 7.16 -0.55 -19.97
N LEU A 84 6.02 -0.02 -19.53
CA LEU A 84 5.50 -0.26 -18.19
C LEU A 84 4.83 -1.63 -18.15
N VAL A 85 5.30 -2.50 -17.26
CA VAL A 85 4.75 -3.84 -17.07
C VAL A 85 4.07 -3.90 -15.72
N HIS A 86 2.76 -4.16 -15.74
CA HIS A 86 1.97 -4.42 -14.54
C HIS A 86 1.78 -5.93 -14.37
N GLY A 87 1.87 -6.40 -13.13
CA GLY A 87 1.68 -7.80 -12.80
C GLY A 87 1.77 -8.03 -11.29
N ASP A 88 1.78 -9.30 -10.91
CA ASP A 88 2.02 -9.70 -9.54
C ASP A 88 3.50 -9.59 -9.14
N LEU A 89 3.79 -9.80 -7.85
CA LEU A 89 5.17 -9.73 -7.34
C LEU A 89 6.10 -10.73 -8.04
N LEU A 90 5.58 -11.91 -8.39
CA LEU A 90 6.35 -12.94 -9.09
C LEU A 90 6.73 -12.49 -10.51
N THR A 91 5.84 -11.76 -11.19
CA THR A 91 6.13 -11.13 -12.48
C THR A 91 7.27 -10.14 -12.36
N GLY A 92 7.22 -9.26 -11.36
CA GLY A 92 8.30 -8.30 -11.08
C GLY A 92 9.63 -8.98 -10.75
N GLU A 93 9.60 -10.01 -9.91
CA GLU A 93 10.79 -10.80 -9.57
C GLU A 93 11.41 -11.44 -10.81
N ARG A 94 10.60 -12.04 -11.69
CA ARG A 94 11.06 -12.65 -12.95
C ARG A 94 11.70 -11.63 -13.88
N ILE A 95 11.12 -10.44 -14.03
CA ILE A 95 11.69 -9.35 -14.85
C ILE A 95 13.07 -8.96 -14.30
N HIS A 96 13.17 -8.73 -12.98
CA HIS A 96 14.44 -8.39 -12.35
C HIS A 96 15.49 -9.50 -12.49
N GLN A 97 15.10 -10.77 -12.33
CA GLN A 97 15.99 -11.92 -12.53
C GLN A 97 16.52 -11.97 -13.97
N ILE A 98 15.66 -11.72 -14.97
CA ILE A 98 16.06 -11.67 -16.39
C ILE A 98 17.05 -10.53 -16.62
N GLN A 99 16.72 -9.31 -16.18
CA GLN A 99 17.59 -8.14 -16.31
C GLN A 99 18.95 -8.37 -15.64
N ALA A 100 18.97 -8.94 -14.43
CA ALA A 100 20.19 -9.29 -13.72
C ALA A 100 21.02 -10.32 -14.50
N SER A 101 20.38 -11.40 -14.98
CA SER A 101 21.04 -12.47 -15.76
C SER A 101 21.65 -11.98 -17.08
N ARG A 102 21.14 -10.87 -17.62
CA ARG A 102 21.59 -10.32 -18.91
C ARG A 102 22.37 -9.01 -18.79
N SER A 103 22.64 -8.54 -17.58
CA SER A 103 23.31 -7.26 -17.30
C SER A 103 24.65 -7.03 -18.05
N ILE A 104 25.36 -8.09 -18.46
CA ILE A 104 26.65 -8.01 -19.18
C ILE A 104 26.49 -7.96 -20.72
N LYS A 105 25.27 -8.06 -21.26
CA LYS A 105 25.04 -8.05 -22.72
C LYS A 105 25.15 -6.64 -23.30
N ASP A 106 25.69 -6.51 -24.50
CA ASP A 106 26.00 -5.20 -25.11
C ASP A 106 24.78 -4.43 -25.67
N SER A 107 23.58 -5.02 -25.65
CA SER A 107 22.37 -4.36 -26.19
C SER A 107 21.28 -4.17 -25.13
N PRO A 108 20.76 -2.94 -24.94
CA PRO A 108 19.67 -2.64 -24.00
C PRO A 108 18.41 -3.49 -24.22
N SER A 109 18.13 -3.83 -25.48
CA SER A 109 17.01 -4.67 -25.89
C SER A 109 17.16 -6.12 -25.41
N VAL A 110 18.37 -6.67 -25.49
CA VAL A 110 18.70 -8.01 -24.99
C VAL A 110 18.63 -8.03 -23.46
N GLN A 111 19.02 -6.92 -22.82
CA GLN A 111 18.97 -6.75 -21.37
C GLN A 111 17.57 -6.45 -20.81
N PHE A 112 16.59 -6.14 -21.67
CA PHE A 112 15.26 -5.70 -21.28
C PHE A 112 15.24 -4.47 -20.37
N TRP A 113 16.19 -3.53 -20.54
CA TRP A 113 16.28 -2.32 -19.70
C TRP A 113 15.09 -1.37 -19.84
N SER A 114 14.42 -1.39 -20.99
CA SER A 114 13.21 -0.60 -21.23
C SER A 114 11.98 -1.14 -20.49
N LEU A 115 12.02 -2.37 -19.95
CA LEU A 115 10.94 -2.92 -19.15
C LEU A 115 11.01 -2.42 -17.71
N ILE A 116 10.02 -1.62 -17.31
CA ILE A 116 9.88 -1.12 -15.95
C ILE A 116 8.68 -1.80 -15.30
N PHE A 117 8.94 -2.63 -14.29
CA PHE A 117 7.88 -3.24 -13.51
C PHE A 117 7.20 -2.20 -12.61
N VAL A 118 5.90 -2.05 -12.76
CA VAL A 118 5.07 -1.17 -11.93
C VAL A 118 4.16 -2.05 -11.08
N MET A 119 4.55 -2.22 -9.81
CA MET A 119 3.77 -2.97 -8.83
C MET A 119 2.35 -2.41 -8.72
N GLY A 120 1.35 -3.29 -8.90
CA GLY A 120 -0.04 -2.90 -8.70
C GLY A 120 -0.32 -2.51 -7.25
N LEU A 121 -1.18 -1.50 -7.05
CA LEU A 121 -1.59 -1.04 -5.71
C LEU A 121 -2.13 -2.17 -4.83
N PHE A 122 -2.77 -3.17 -5.44
CA PHE A 122 -3.23 -4.37 -4.74
C PHE A 122 -2.06 -5.14 -4.09
N HIS A 123 -0.98 -5.41 -4.84
CA HIS A 123 0.20 -6.11 -4.32
C HIS A 123 0.92 -5.31 -3.24
N LEU A 124 0.99 -3.99 -3.39
CA LEU A 124 1.51 -3.11 -2.34
C LEU A 124 0.71 -3.27 -1.04
N LYS A 125 -0.63 -3.21 -1.13
CA LYS A 125 -1.49 -3.42 0.05
C LYS A 125 -1.31 -4.82 0.65
N MET A 126 -1.15 -5.85 -0.17
CA MET A 126 -0.86 -7.20 0.31
C MET A 126 0.47 -7.28 1.07
N ALA A 127 1.53 -6.70 0.52
CA ALA A 127 2.84 -6.65 1.17
C ALA A 127 2.80 -5.86 2.48
N CYS A 128 2.10 -4.71 2.53
CA CYS A 128 1.92 -3.95 3.76
C CYS A 128 1.16 -4.74 4.83
N ALA A 129 0.07 -5.42 4.46
CA ALA A 129 -0.69 -6.24 5.40
C ALA A 129 0.15 -7.41 5.96
N ASP A 130 0.92 -8.09 5.10
CA ASP A 130 1.85 -9.15 5.49
C ASP A 130 2.96 -8.62 6.43
N ALA A 131 3.51 -7.44 6.14
CA ALA A 131 4.52 -6.80 6.99
C ALA A 131 3.97 -6.47 8.38
N ILE A 132 2.77 -5.88 8.48
CA ILE A 132 2.13 -5.58 9.76
C ILE A 132 1.92 -6.88 10.56
N TRP A 133 1.46 -7.94 9.92
CA TRP A 133 1.31 -9.24 10.57
C TRP A 133 2.64 -9.78 11.08
N LYS A 134 3.70 -9.78 10.26
CA LYS A 134 5.03 -10.28 10.63
C LYS A 134 5.70 -9.50 11.76
N ILE A 135 5.43 -8.20 11.86
CA ILE A 135 6.04 -7.33 12.88
C ILE A 135 5.26 -7.42 14.20
N PHE A 136 3.94 -7.25 14.15
CA PHE A 136 3.13 -7.01 15.34
C PHE A 136 2.38 -8.23 15.86
N LEU A 137 2.22 -9.29 15.06
CA LEU A 137 1.37 -10.44 15.42
C LEU A 137 2.11 -11.77 15.39
N MET A 138 3.04 -11.97 14.45
CA MET A 138 3.75 -13.25 14.31
C MET A 138 4.69 -13.56 15.49
N PRO A 139 5.55 -12.64 15.98
CA PRO A 139 6.44 -12.93 17.10
C PRO A 139 5.62 -12.94 18.40
N SER A 140 5.90 -13.89 19.30
CA SER A 140 5.22 -13.93 20.60
C SER A 140 5.59 -12.74 21.49
N SER A 141 6.84 -12.28 21.44
CA SER A 141 7.31 -11.11 22.17
C SER A 141 6.63 -9.81 21.75
N SER A 142 6.08 -9.76 20.53
CA SER A 142 5.30 -8.60 20.05
C SER A 142 3.86 -8.61 20.57
N ARG A 143 3.51 -9.45 21.56
CA ARG A 143 2.14 -9.69 22.08
C ARG A 143 1.95 -9.33 23.56
N ASP A 144 2.99 -8.82 24.21
CA ASP A 144 3.01 -8.66 25.68
C ASP A 144 2.57 -7.26 26.17
N ASP A 145 2.28 -6.33 25.26
CA ASP A 145 1.83 -4.96 25.56
C ASP A 145 0.28 -4.81 25.53
N PRO A 146 -0.34 -4.04 26.44
CA PRO A 146 -1.79 -3.85 26.52
C PRO A 146 -2.43 -3.17 25.30
N ASN A 147 -1.70 -2.31 24.59
CA ASN A 147 -2.16 -1.53 23.43
C ASN A 147 -1.85 -2.21 22.09
N LEU A 148 -1.62 -3.53 22.11
CA LEU A 148 -1.25 -4.25 20.90
C LEU A 148 -2.43 -4.56 19.99
N LEU A 149 -2.09 -4.66 18.70
CA LEU A 149 -3.01 -5.03 17.64
C LEU A 149 -3.78 -6.33 17.95
N ILE A 150 -3.17 -7.29 18.66
CA ILE A 150 -3.81 -8.55 19.03
C ILE A 150 -4.99 -8.37 20.01
N ASN A 151 -4.91 -7.40 20.93
CA ASN A 151 -5.97 -7.15 21.90
C ASN A 151 -7.19 -6.54 21.21
N HIS A 152 -6.96 -5.61 20.28
CA HIS A 152 -8.02 -5.07 19.43
C HIS A 152 -8.63 -6.14 18.52
N ILE A 153 -7.80 -7.04 17.95
CA ILE A 153 -8.30 -8.21 17.19
C ILE A 153 -9.18 -9.09 18.08
N ALA A 154 -8.79 -9.35 19.33
CA ALA A 154 -9.58 -10.16 20.25
C ALA A 154 -10.95 -9.56 20.55
N GLN A 155 -11.11 -8.24 20.51
CA GLN A 155 -12.40 -7.57 20.67
C GLN A 155 -13.31 -7.78 19.45
N ILE A 156 -12.79 -7.57 18.23
CA ILE A 156 -13.62 -7.64 17.01
C ILE A 156 -13.74 -9.06 16.43
N ARG A 157 -12.80 -9.96 16.77
CA ARG A 157 -12.69 -11.33 16.27
C ARG A 157 -12.19 -12.30 17.37
N PRO A 158 -12.91 -12.45 18.49
CA PRO A 158 -12.45 -13.24 19.63
C PRO A 158 -12.13 -14.71 19.30
N ARG A 159 -12.84 -15.28 18.31
CA ARG A 159 -12.69 -16.69 17.91
C ARG A 159 -11.56 -16.96 16.91
N ASP A 160 -10.99 -15.91 16.30
CA ASP A 160 -10.01 -16.06 15.21
C ASP A 160 -8.58 -15.67 15.63
N THR A 161 -8.36 -15.22 16.86
CA THR A 161 -7.05 -14.74 17.36
C THR A 161 -5.91 -15.74 17.11
N GLY A 162 -6.17 -17.03 17.25
CA GLY A 162 -5.22 -18.11 16.95
C GLY A 162 -4.74 -18.12 15.49
N THR A 163 -5.58 -17.71 14.54
CA THR A 163 -5.21 -17.61 13.12
C THR A 163 -4.20 -16.48 12.91
N PHE A 164 -4.43 -15.33 13.54
CA PHE A 164 -3.56 -14.15 13.43
C PHE A 164 -2.19 -14.36 14.07
N THR A 165 -2.11 -15.23 15.08
CA THR A 165 -0.87 -15.57 15.79
C THR A 165 -0.16 -16.80 15.25
N SER A 166 -0.77 -17.51 14.29
CA SER A 166 -0.20 -18.69 13.65
C SER A 166 0.99 -18.35 12.74
N LYS A 167 1.88 -19.33 12.51
CA LYS A 167 3.03 -19.16 11.58
C LYS A 167 2.63 -18.99 10.12
N THR A 168 1.47 -19.52 9.72
CA THR A 168 0.95 -19.42 8.36
C THR A 168 0.19 -18.11 8.12
N GLY A 169 -0.16 -17.40 9.19
CA GLY A 169 -0.83 -16.11 9.16
C GLY A 169 -2.32 -16.18 8.77
N PRO A 170 -3.01 -15.04 8.83
CA PRO A 170 -4.46 -14.94 8.55
C PRO A 170 -4.82 -14.83 7.07
N GLY A 171 -3.82 -14.70 6.18
CA GLY A 171 -4.02 -14.34 4.78
C GLY A 171 -4.41 -12.87 4.58
N PHE A 172 -4.24 -12.37 3.36
CA PHE A 172 -4.40 -10.94 3.05
C PHE A 172 -5.77 -10.40 3.44
N ARG A 173 -6.85 -11.08 3.05
CA ARG A 173 -8.22 -10.58 3.25
C ARG A 173 -8.51 -10.30 4.73
N ARG A 174 -8.27 -11.29 5.60
CA ARG A 174 -8.55 -11.16 7.04
C ARG A 174 -7.68 -10.09 7.69
N MET A 175 -6.41 -10.02 7.30
CA MET A 175 -5.50 -8.99 7.80
C MET A 175 -5.92 -7.59 7.37
N HIS A 176 -6.28 -7.42 6.10
CA HIS A 176 -6.73 -6.15 5.53
C HIS A 176 -8.02 -5.67 6.21
N GLU A 177 -9.00 -6.54 6.43
CA GLU A 177 -10.25 -6.20 7.13
C GLU A 177 -9.98 -5.72 8.56
N VAL A 178 -9.09 -6.40 9.29
CA VAL A 178 -8.69 -6.00 10.66
C VAL A 178 -7.97 -4.65 10.65
N ILE A 179 -7.03 -4.43 9.74
CA ILE A 179 -6.33 -3.15 9.59
C ILE A 179 -7.33 -2.02 9.31
N GLN A 180 -8.34 -2.28 8.48
CA GLN A 180 -9.38 -1.30 8.18
C GLN A 180 -10.25 -0.99 9.40
N HIS A 181 -10.80 -2.00 10.07
CA HIS A 181 -11.69 -1.79 11.21
C HIS A 181 -10.96 -1.11 12.36
N ILE A 182 -9.85 -1.67 12.81
CA ILE A 182 -9.06 -1.13 13.91
C ILE A 182 -8.54 0.24 13.55
N GLY A 183 -7.96 0.40 12.35
CA GLY A 183 -7.44 1.70 11.93
C GLY A 183 -8.52 2.78 11.86
N THR A 184 -9.76 2.44 11.50
CA THR A 184 -10.89 3.38 11.50
C THR A 184 -11.23 3.83 12.91
N VAL A 185 -11.38 2.88 13.84
CA VAL A 185 -11.63 3.18 15.24
C VAL A 185 -10.48 4.00 15.83
N SER A 186 -9.23 3.56 15.67
CA SER A 186 -8.06 4.26 16.20
C SER A 186 -7.93 5.68 15.68
N ARG A 187 -8.20 5.93 14.38
CA ARG A 187 -8.17 7.30 13.83
C ARG A 187 -9.25 8.17 14.46
N VAL A 188 -10.45 7.64 14.61
CA VAL A 188 -11.57 8.38 15.22
C VAL A 188 -11.30 8.64 16.70
N ASP A 189 -10.70 7.67 17.41
CA ASP A 189 -10.30 7.72 18.82
C ASP A 189 -9.01 8.53 19.09
N SER A 190 -8.35 9.01 18.04
CA SER A 190 -7.17 9.88 18.19
C SER A 190 -7.51 11.30 18.67
N GLN A 191 -8.78 11.72 18.57
CA GLN A 191 -9.33 12.95 19.17
C GLN A 191 -9.20 12.99 20.69
N ALA A 192 -9.04 11.83 21.36
CA ALA A 192 -9.04 11.69 22.81
C ALA A 192 -7.86 12.44 23.47
N VAL A 193 -6.90 12.86 22.64
CA VAL A 193 -5.80 13.75 23.01
C VAL A 193 -6.29 15.15 23.43
N GLN A 194 -7.46 15.60 22.95
CA GLN A 194 -8.01 16.94 23.21
C GLN A 194 -9.32 16.92 23.99
N TYR A 195 -10.08 15.83 23.91
CA TYR A 195 -11.38 15.69 24.55
C TYR A 195 -11.44 14.35 25.28
N ALA A 196 -12.19 14.25 26.37
CA ALA A 196 -12.31 12.99 27.11
C ALA A 196 -13.02 11.90 26.29
N SER A 197 -13.91 12.28 25.35
CA SER A 197 -14.62 11.37 24.46
C SER A 197 -15.07 12.07 23.17
N LEU A 198 -15.53 11.28 22.18
CA LEU A 198 -16.18 11.82 20.96
C LEU A 198 -17.51 12.47 21.28
N GLU A 199 -18.21 11.94 22.27
CA GLU A 199 -19.50 12.42 22.75
C GLU A 199 -19.36 13.82 23.35
N ASP A 200 -18.35 14.02 24.20
CA ASP A 200 -18.05 15.34 24.78
C ASP A 200 -17.67 16.35 23.69
N TRP A 201 -16.90 15.91 22.69
CA TRP A 201 -16.58 16.77 21.55
C TRP A 201 -17.83 17.10 20.74
N ALA A 202 -18.70 16.13 20.46
CA ALA A 202 -19.95 16.38 19.76
C ALA A 202 -20.86 17.37 20.50
N VAL A 203 -20.92 17.29 21.85
CA VAL A 203 -21.68 18.22 22.70
C VAL A 203 -21.14 19.65 22.60
N SER A 204 -19.83 19.83 22.36
CA SER A 204 -19.24 21.15 22.12
C SER A 204 -19.70 21.81 20.80
N ASN A 205 -20.44 21.08 19.97
CA ASN A 205 -20.99 21.51 18.68
C ASN A 205 -19.90 22.12 17.76
N PRO A 206 -18.85 21.34 17.42
CA PRO A 206 -17.72 21.84 16.65
C PRO A 206 -18.18 22.23 15.24
N SER A 207 -17.57 23.27 14.68
CA SER A 207 -17.74 23.64 13.28
C SER A 207 -16.96 22.69 12.36
N TRP A 208 -17.23 22.75 11.05
CA TRP A 208 -16.42 21.99 10.08
C TRP A 208 -14.94 22.43 10.09
N ASP A 209 -14.67 23.71 10.31
CA ASP A 209 -13.31 24.22 10.42
C ASP A 209 -12.57 23.63 11.62
N ASP A 210 -13.27 23.39 12.74
CA ASP A 210 -12.70 22.70 13.91
C ASP A 210 -12.34 21.24 13.57
N VAL A 211 -13.22 20.54 12.84
CA VAL A 211 -12.96 19.17 12.36
C VAL A 211 -11.74 19.14 11.43
N VAL A 212 -11.63 20.10 10.51
CA VAL A 212 -10.50 20.22 9.59
C VAL A 212 -9.20 20.51 10.36
N LYS A 213 -9.22 21.46 11.27
CA LYS A 213 -8.08 21.82 12.12
C LYS A 213 -7.58 20.63 12.93
N LEU A 214 -8.49 19.94 13.63
CA LEU A 214 -8.15 18.73 14.39
C LEU A 214 -7.55 17.67 13.46
N SER A 215 -8.10 17.48 12.26
CA SER A 215 -7.56 16.49 11.31
C SER A 215 -6.11 16.75 10.91
N TYR A 216 -5.71 18.02 10.77
CA TYR A 216 -4.33 18.41 10.49
C TYR A 216 -3.42 18.20 11.70
N GLU A 217 -3.90 18.51 12.90
CA GLU A 217 -3.15 18.29 14.14
C GLU A 217 -2.91 16.79 14.39
N LEU A 218 -3.94 15.96 14.21
CA LEU A 218 -3.80 14.51 14.30
C LEU A 218 -2.81 13.97 13.26
N ALA A 219 -2.87 14.44 12.02
CA ALA A 219 -1.93 14.03 10.98
C ALA A 219 -0.49 14.44 11.33
N ARG A 220 -0.29 15.68 11.80
CA ARG A 220 1.04 16.19 12.18
C ARG A 220 1.66 15.40 13.34
N ASN A 221 0.85 14.99 14.30
CA ASN A 221 1.35 14.36 15.53
C ASN A 221 1.51 12.84 15.40
N ASN A 222 0.75 12.19 14.50
CA ASN A 222 0.68 10.72 14.44
C ASN A 222 1.14 10.12 13.11
N VAL A 223 1.30 10.92 12.05
CA VAL A 223 1.82 10.43 10.77
C VAL A 223 3.31 10.73 10.68
N ALA A 224 4.09 9.68 10.43
CA ALA A 224 5.51 9.79 10.16
C ALA A 224 5.79 10.77 9.02
N ASP A 225 6.47 11.87 9.32
CA ASP A 225 6.96 12.82 8.33
C ASP A 225 8.42 12.53 7.94
N ARG A 226 9.04 13.42 7.14
CA ARG A 226 10.46 13.29 6.76
C ARG A 226 11.42 13.37 7.94
N GLN A 227 10.95 13.82 9.11
CA GLN A 227 11.71 13.91 10.35
C GLN A 227 11.42 12.74 11.30
N PHE A 228 10.55 11.80 10.93
CA PHE A 228 10.16 10.66 11.76
C PHE A 228 11.36 9.86 12.26
N HIS A 229 12.39 9.67 11.44
CA HIS A 229 13.64 8.99 11.85
C HIS A 229 14.46 9.77 12.89
N ARG A 230 14.29 11.09 12.96
CA ARG A 230 14.95 11.96 13.95
C ARG A 230 14.19 12.04 15.27
N ASN A 231 12.87 11.85 15.22
CA ASN A 231 11.96 12.06 16.35
C ASN A 231 11.49 10.74 17.01
N THR A 232 11.95 9.58 16.53
CA THR A 232 11.58 8.27 17.09
C THR A 232 12.63 7.75 18.07
N LEU A 233 12.22 6.81 18.93
CA LEU A 233 13.08 5.97 19.79
C LEU A 233 14.29 5.36 19.05
N ASN A 234 14.26 5.31 17.71
CA ASN A 234 15.39 4.92 16.88
C ASN A 234 16.58 5.90 16.86
N ALA A 235 16.41 7.12 17.38
CA ALA A 235 17.49 8.07 17.66
C ALA A 235 18.08 7.91 19.07
N LEU A 236 17.41 7.16 19.96
CA LEU A 236 17.90 6.89 21.30
C LEU A 236 18.90 5.70 21.28
N PRO A 237 19.97 5.76 22.09
CA PRO A 237 20.89 4.64 22.31
C PRO A 237 20.13 3.35 22.65
N ILE A 238 20.62 2.20 22.16
CA ILE A 238 20.00 0.88 22.34
C ILE A 238 19.67 0.60 23.83
N ALA A 239 20.52 1.06 24.75
CA ALA A 239 20.34 0.90 26.19
C ALA A 239 19.04 1.54 26.74
N LEU A 240 18.53 2.60 26.11
CA LEU A 240 17.30 3.29 26.50
C LEU A 240 16.05 2.72 25.81
N ARG A 241 16.22 1.86 24.78
CA ARG A 241 15.09 1.22 24.09
C ARG A 241 14.56 -0.03 24.80
N ASN A 242 15.36 -0.64 25.67
CA ASN A 242 15.06 -1.92 26.31
C ASN A 242 14.73 -1.76 27.82
N GLN A 243 14.36 -0.56 28.26
CA GLN A 243 14.04 -0.27 29.67
C GLN A 243 12.53 -0.08 29.96
N GLU A 244 11.68 -0.29 28.96
CA GLU A 244 10.22 -0.41 29.09
C GLU A 244 9.78 -1.74 28.48
#